data_AF-A0AA41UA34-F1
#
_entry.id   AF-A0AA41UA34-F1
#
_cell.length_a   1.000
_cell.length_b   1.000
_cell.length_c   1.000
_cell.angle_alpha   90.00
_cell.angle_beta   90.00
_cell.angle_gamma   90.00
#
_symmetry.space_group_name_H-M   'P 1'
#
loop_
_entity.id
_entity.type
_entity.pdbx_description
1 polymer ?
#
loop_
_entity_poly.entity_id
_entity_poly.type
_entity_poly.pdbx_seq_one_letter_code
_entity_poly.pdbx_strand_id
1 'polypeptide(L)'
;MIPLTLRSSIDGIREDVVLRINLPEAAGPDDGIIETTDEGIIVRHGNATISIHGIEPTEMAGDVLFVQPNRGVVQRLIRKNSPHNTFLVTERCDQLCVMCSQPPKKTHVDMFGHFSVAATLAPENAVIGISGGEPTLYKDDLFGFLKLVGGIRPDLRFHILSNAQHFVSDDATFLGSEIGRRVMWGVPLYSDQPATHDLLVGKTGAFDLLMDGLAILSQSGAHVELRTVLMTTNAQHLPSLANFIASHVPFADPWAIMQLENIGFARNRWRSLFYDHSEEFGAVAEAIDLSRAHGIPVRLYNFPLCTVPTTYRRFAPSTISDWKRRYEARCDGCIGRRQCGGFFEWHPDAMSYRRLGL
;
A
#
# COMPACT_ATOMS: atom_id res chain seq x y z
N MET A 1 -7.22 14.21 -9.04
CA MET A 1 -7.23 12.87 -8.41
C MET A 1 -7.61 11.85 -9.47
N ILE A 2 -6.85 10.75 -9.60
CA ILE A 2 -7.15 9.70 -10.58
C ILE A 2 -8.34 8.88 -10.04
N PRO A 3 -9.48 8.82 -10.75
CA PRO A 3 -10.66 8.12 -10.24
C PRO A 3 -10.47 6.60 -10.40
N LEU A 4 -10.58 5.87 -9.28
CA LEU A 4 -10.49 4.40 -9.25
C LEU A 4 -11.86 3.72 -9.37
N THR A 5 -12.93 4.42 -9.02
CA THR A 5 -14.32 3.99 -9.20
C THR A 5 -15.02 4.96 -10.13
N LEU A 6 -15.59 4.43 -11.20
CA LEU A 6 -16.16 5.19 -12.31
C LEU A 6 -17.64 4.84 -12.43
N ARG A 7 -18.46 5.86 -12.70
CA ARG A 7 -19.87 5.63 -13.03
C ARG A 7 -19.95 5.05 -14.43
N SER A 8 -20.84 4.08 -14.59
CA SER A 8 -21.00 3.39 -15.87
C SER A 8 -22.42 2.94 -16.11
N SER A 9 -22.85 2.97 -17.37
CA SER A 9 -24.02 2.24 -17.83
C SER A 9 -23.59 0.86 -18.33
N ILE A 10 -24.23 -0.19 -17.83
CA ILE A 10 -23.84 -1.58 -18.11
C ILE A 10 -25.05 -2.32 -18.67
N ASP A 11 -24.92 -2.86 -19.88
CA ASP A 11 -25.92 -3.69 -20.54
C ASP A 11 -25.32 -5.05 -20.92
N GLY A 12 -26.12 -6.12 -20.86
CA GLY A 12 -25.70 -7.48 -21.20
C GLY A 12 -24.90 -8.24 -20.12
N ILE A 13 -24.55 -7.61 -18.99
CA ILE A 13 -23.91 -8.26 -17.82
C ILE A 13 -24.87 -8.20 -16.63
N ARG A 14 -25.13 -9.36 -16.00
CA ARG A 14 -26.06 -9.48 -14.85
C ARG A 14 -25.37 -9.67 -13.51
N GLU A 15 -24.14 -10.17 -13.52
CA GLU A 15 -23.37 -10.47 -12.32
C GLU A 15 -22.04 -9.70 -12.34
N ASP A 16 -21.44 -9.53 -11.18
CA ASP A 16 -20.17 -8.85 -11.02
C ASP A 16 -19.07 -9.63 -11.78
N VAL A 17 -18.32 -8.95 -12.65
CA VAL A 17 -17.32 -9.58 -13.53
C VAL A 17 -16.01 -8.82 -13.53
N VAL A 18 -14.89 -9.55 -13.66
CA VAL A 18 -13.56 -8.98 -13.82
C VAL A 18 -13.09 -9.22 -15.25
N LEU A 19 -12.67 -8.17 -15.94
CA LEU A 19 -12.14 -8.28 -17.30
C LEU A 19 -11.05 -7.25 -17.56
N ARG A 20 -10.11 -7.60 -18.43
CA ARG A 20 -9.09 -6.67 -18.92
C ARG A 20 -9.64 -5.96 -20.15
N ILE A 21 -9.36 -4.67 -20.28
CA ILE A 21 -9.78 -3.89 -21.44
C ILE A 21 -8.59 -3.52 -22.31
N ASN A 22 -8.75 -3.47 -23.62
CA ASN A 22 -7.68 -3.08 -24.55
C ASN A 22 -8.26 -2.38 -25.79
N LEU A 23 -7.39 -1.66 -26.50
CA LEU A 23 -7.71 -1.16 -27.83
C LEU A 23 -7.88 -2.34 -28.81
N PRO A 24 -8.70 -2.20 -29.88
CA PRO A 24 -9.01 -3.29 -30.81
C PRO A 24 -7.78 -4.02 -31.35
N GLU A 25 -6.71 -3.28 -31.65
CA GLU A 25 -5.46 -3.81 -32.20
C GLU A 25 -4.60 -4.60 -31.20
N ALA A 26 -4.87 -4.46 -29.90
CA ALA A 26 -4.09 -5.08 -28.82
C ALA A 26 -4.93 -6.07 -27.97
N ALA A 27 -6.22 -6.20 -28.26
CA ALA A 27 -7.15 -7.01 -27.49
C ALA A 27 -6.94 -8.51 -27.73
N GLY A 28 -6.85 -9.27 -26.63
CA GLY A 28 -6.99 -10.72 -26.64
C GLY A 28 -8.45 -11.18 -26.78
N PRO A 29 -8.70 -12.48 -26.96
CA PRO A 29 -10.04 -13.03 -27.16
C PRO A 29 -10.98 -12.80 -25.96
N ASP A 30 -10.45 -12.71 -24.75
CA ASP A 30 -11.21 -12.51 -23.51
C ASP A 30 -11.20 -11.05 -23.02
N ASP A 31 -10.54 -10.14 -23.76
CA ASP A 31 -10.49 -8.74 -23.38
C ASP A 31 -11.81 -8.02 -23.76
N GLY A 32 -12.16 -6.99 -23.00
CA GLY A 32 -13.12 -5.99 -23.42
C GLY A 32 -12.48 -5.03 -24.43
N ILE A 33 -13.11 -4.84 -25.58
CA ILE A 33 -12.62 -3.97 -26.65
C ILE A 33 -13.09 -2.54 -26.40
N ILE A 34 -12.15 -1.60 -26.36
CA ILE A 34 -12.41 -0.17 -26.16
C ILE A 34 -12.81 0.47 -27.49
N GLU A 35 -13.98 1.11 -27.50
CA GLU A 35 -14.50 2.00 -28.55
C GLU A 35 -14.54 3.43 -27.98
N THR A 36 -14.00 4.40 -28.72
CA THR A 36 -13.98 5.81 -28.29
C THR A 36 -15.27 6.51 -28.71
N THR A 37 -15.82 7.34 -27.83
CA THR A 37 -16.93 8.24 -28.16
C THR A 37 -16.63 9.66 -27.69
N ASP A 38 -17.39 10.64 -28.18
CA ASP A 38 -17.24 12.04 -27.76
C ASP A 38 -17.54 12.26 -26.26
N GLU A 39 -18.17 11.28 -25.60
CA GLU A 39 -18.62 11.36 -24.19
C GLU A 39 -17.81 10.47 -23.22
N GLY A 40 -16.84 9.69 -23.74
CA GLY A 40 -16.01 8.77 -22.96
C GLY A 40 -15.63 7.51 -23.73
N ILE A 41 -15.74 6.36 -23.05
CA ILE A 41 -15.36 5.06 -23.62
C ILE A 41 -16.50 4.07 -23.53
N ILE A 42 -16.68 3.30 -24.58
CA ILE A 42 -17.55 2.12 -24.62
C ILE A 42 -16.65 0.89 -24.62
N VAL A 43 -16.90 -0.05 -23.72
CA VAL A 43 -16.22 -1.35 -23.71
C VAL A 43 -17.20 -2.41 -24.18
N ARG A 44 -16.83 -3.12 -25.25
CA ARG A 44 -17.57 -4.28 -25.79
C ARG A 44 -16.95 -5.57 -25.28
N HIS A 45 -17.75 -6.45 -24.70
CA HIS A 45 -17.29 -7.78 -24.27
C HIS A 45 -18.38 -8.81 -24.53
N GLY A 46 -18.19 -9.66 -25.54
CA GLY A 46 -19.27 -10.51 -26.06
C GLY A 46 -20.46 -9.67 -26.51
N ASN A 47 -21.65 -9.95 -25.96
CA ASN A 47 -22.87 -9.17 -26.22
C ASN A 47 -23.05 -7.99 -25.25
N ALA A 48 -22.12 -7.79 -24.32
CA ALA A 48 -22.22 -6.75 -23.31
C ALA A 48 -21.63 -5.42 -23.77
N THR A 49 -22.17 -4.34 -23.22
CA THR A 49 -21.74 -2.97 -23.45
C THR A 49 -21.59 -2.24 -22.12
N ILE A 50 -20.41 -1.68 -21.87
CA ILE A 50 -20.10 -0.92 -20.67
C ILE A 50 -19.70 0.49 -21.09
N SER A 51 -20.54 1.48 -20.83
CA SER A 51 -20.25 2.88 -21.12
C SER A 51 -19.67 3.55 -19.88
N ILE A 52 -18.46 4.09 -19.99
CA ILE A 52 -17.74 4.78 -18.90
C ILE A 52 -17.53 6.24 -19.33
N HIS A 53 -17.96 7.17 -18.49
CA HIS A 53 -18.01 8.59 -18.85
C HIS A 53 -16.79 9.36 -18.32
N GLY A 54 -16.35 10.36 -19.09
CA GLY A 54 -15.40 11.38 -18.63
C GLY A 54 -13.95 10.93 -18.47
N ILE A 55 -13.52 9.89 -19.19
CA ILE A 55 -12.12 9.41 -19.24
C ILE A 55 -11.72 9.11 -20.68
N GLU A 56 -10.46 9.40 -21.01
CA GLU A 56 -9.87 9.15 -22.32
C GLU A 56 -9.52 7.66 -22.53
N PRO A 57 -9.78 7.08 -23.71
CA PRO A 57 -9.54 5.67 -24.05
C PRO A 57 -8.11 5.18 -23.78
N THR A 58 -7.11 5.97 -24.18
CA THR A 58 -5.71 5.59 -24.05
C THR A 58 -5.24 5.47 -22.60
N GLU A 59 -5.93 6.11 -21.67
CA GLU A 59 -5.55 6.08 -20.24
C GLU A 59 -5.92 4.78 -19.53
N MET A 60 -6.79 3.96 -20.14
CA MET A 60 -7.31 2.73 -19.53
C MET A 60 -6.96 1.47 -20.33
N ALA A 61 -6.35 1.60 -21.51
CA ALA A 61 -5.94 0.45 -22.30
C ALA A 61 -4.96 -0.46 -21.53
N GLY A 62 -5.38 -1.70 -21.33
CA GLY A 62 -4.71 -2.77 -20.61
C GLY A 62 -5.04 -2.85 -19.12
N ASP A 63 -5.90 -1.97 -18.61
CA ASP A 63 -6.38 -2.04 -17.23
C ASP A 63 -7.30 -3.25 -17.01
N VAL A 64 -7.35 -3.69 -15.75
CA VAL A 64 -8.27 -4.73 -15.30
C VAL A 64 -9.38 -4.09 -14.48
N LEU A 65 -10.60 -4.24 -14.97
CA LEU A 65 -11.80 -3.66 -14.41
C LEU A 65 -12.59 -4.70 -13.62
N PHE A 66 -13.21 -4.25 -12.54
CA PHE A 66 -14.27 -4.95 -11.84
C PHE A 66 -15.60 -4.23 -12.10
N VAL A 67 -16.44 -4.88 -12.88
CA VAL A 67 -17.71 -4.35 -13.38
C VAL A 67 -18.81 -4.79 -12.43
N GLN A 68 -19.55 -3.81 -11.89
CA GLN A 68 -20.61 -4.05 -10.91
C GLN A 68 -21.96 -3.56 -11.47
N PRO A 69 -22.66 -4.38 -12.29
CA PRO A 69 -23.89 -3.98 -12.98
C PRO A 69 -24.95 -3.44 -12.01
N ASN A 70 -25.16 -4.11 -10.88
CA ASN A 70 -26.17 -3.73 -9.88
C ASN A 70 -25.91 -2.37 -9.22
N ARG A 71 -24.66 -1.89 -9.27
CA ARG A 71 -24.26 -0.60 -8.71
C ARG A 71 -24.08 0.48 -9.77
N GLY A 72 -24.08 0.12 -11.05
CA GLY A 72 -23.79 1.06 -12.14
C GLY A 72 -22.40 1.65 -12.04
N VAL A 73 -21.41 0.86 -11.59
CA VAL A 73 -20.02 1.31 -11.47
C VAL A 73 -19.05 0.28 -12.00
N VAL A 74 -17.89 0.76 -12.45
CA VAL A 74 -16.69 -0.03 -12.67
C VAL A 74 -15.60 0.43 -11.72
N GLN A 75 -14.82 -0.51 -11.18
CA GLN A 75 -13.63 -0.23 -10.39
C GLN A 75 -12.39 -0.65 -11.16
N ARG A 76 -11.36 0.17 -11.18
CA ARG A 76 -10.05 -0.16 -11.75
C ARG A 76 -9.25 -0.93 -10.69
N LEU A 77 -9.30 -2.27 -10.74
CA LEU A 77 -8.55 -3.12 -9.81
C LEU A 77 -7.06 -3.10 -10.09
N ILE A 78 -6.68 -3.12 -11.37
CA ILE A 78 -5.30 -3.00 -11.81
C ILE A 78 -5.22 -1.94 -12.90
N ARG A 79 -4.35 -0.97 -12.71
CA ARG A 79 -3.97 0.01 -13.71
C ARG A 79 -2.65 -0.41 -14.34
N LYS A 80 -2.65 -0.68 -15.65
CA LYS A 80 -1.47 -1.23 -16.36
C LYS A 80 -0.24 -0.34 -16.23
N ASN A 81 -0.45 0.97 -16.35
CA ASN A 81 0.63 1.96 -16.32
C ASN A 81 0.98 2.45 -14.90
N SER A 82 0.41 1.81 -13.87
CA SER A 82 0.68 2.15 -12.46
C SER A 82 1.54 1.06 -11.81
N PRO A 83 2.64 1.43 -11.12
CA PRO A 83 3.32 0.50 -10.22
C PRO A 83 2.56 0.29 -8.89
N HIS A 84 1.51 1.09 -8.65
CA HIS A 84 0.69 1.04 -7.44
C HIS A 84 -0.66 0.40 -7.76
N ASN A 85 -0.76 -0.91 -7.57
CA ASN A 85 -2.00 -1.67 -7.63
C ASN A 85 -2.15 -2.44 -6.32
N THR A 86 -3.26 -2.25 -5.61
CA THR A 86 -3.46 -2.84 -4.28
C THR A 86 -4.88 -3.33 -4.13
N PHE A 87 -5.02 -4.59 -3.74
CA PHE A 87 -6.30 -5.21 -3.41
C PHE A 87 -6.61 -5.00 -1.93
N LEU A 88 -7.82 -4.53 -1.68
CA LEU A 88 -8.38 -4.38 -0.35
C LEU A 88 -9.13 -5.66 0.01
N VAL A 89 -8.47 -6.59 0.70
CA VAL A 89 -9.03 -7.94 0.92
C VAL A 89 -9.97 -8.02 2.11
N THR A 90 -9.88 -7.08 3.05
CA THR A 90 -10.80 -7.02 4.18
C THR A 90 -10.78 -5.64 4.82
N GLU A 91 -11.87 -5.25 5.48
CA GLU A 91 -11.92 -4.05 6.33
C GLU A 91 -11.92 -4.39 7.82
N ARG A 92 -11.91 -5.68 8.17
CA ARG A 92 -11.76 -6.12 9.58
C ARG A 92 -10.31 -6.07 9.99
N CYS A 93 -10.06 -5.59 11.19
CA CYS A 93 -8.75 -5.60 11.84
C CYS A 93 -8.97 -5.89 13.33
N ASP A 94 -7.98 -6.52 13.95
CA ASP A 94 -7.93 -6.80 15.37
C ASP A 94 -7.09 -5.77 16.16
N GLN A 95 -6.62 -4.72 15.49
CA GLN A 95 -5.97 -3.54 16.08
C GLN A 95 -6.82 -2.27 15.87
N LEU A 96 -6.60 -1.26 16.70
CA LEU A 96 -7.26 0.05 16.67
C LEU A 96 -6.23 1.18 16.66
N CYS A 97 -5.30 1.12 15.70
CA CYS A 97 -4.13 1.98 15.70
C CYS A 97 -4.50 3.47 15.68
N VAL A 98 -3.81 4.28 16.47
CA VAL A 98 -4.18 5.69 16.68
C VAL A 98 -4.11 6.51 15.39
N MET A 99 -3.26 6.09 14.46
CA MET A 99 -2.99 6.69 13.15
C MET A 99 -3.71 6.02 11.98
N CYS A 100 -4.59 5.04 12.24
CA CYS A 100 -5.17 4.19 11.21
C CYS A 100 -5.84 5.00 10.09
N SER A 101 -5.36 4.83 8.86
CA SER A 101 -5.89 5.48 7.65
C SER A 101 -7.21 4.88 7.20
N GLN A 102 -7.46 3.61 7.57
CA GLN A 102 -8.66 2.86 7.25
C GLN A 102 -9.26 2.23 8.52
N PRO A 103 -9.99 3.02 9.34
CA PRO A 103 -10.64 2.53 10.54
C PRO A 103 -11.39 1.20 10.32
N PRO A 104 -11.21 0.20 11.20
CA PRO A 104 -11.77 -1.13 10.97
C PRO A 104 -13.29 -1.11 10.91
N LYS A 105 -13.86 -1.91 10.00
CA LYS A 105 -15.29 -2.20 9.94
C LYS A 105 -15.56 -3.59 10.48
N LYS A 106 -16.80 -3.82 10.94
CA LYS A 106 -17.24 -5.15 11.41
C LYS A 106 -17.54 -6.11 10.26
N THR A 107 -17.82 -5.58 9.07
CA THR A 107 -18.19 -6.35 7.89
C THR A 107 -16.95 -6.79 7.11
N HIS A 108 -16.99 -8.01 6.61
CA HIS A 108 -16.06 -8.50 5.61
C HIS A 108 -16.86 -8.86 4.35
N VAL A 109 -16.35 -8.45 3.20
CA VAL A 109 -16.87 -8.83 1.89
C VAL A 109 -15.75 -9.59 1.22
N ASP A 110 -15.97 -10.89 0.99
CA ASP A 110 -14.99 -11.72 0.32
C ASP A 110 -14.94 -11.35 -1.17
N MET A 111 -13.75 -10.99 -1.62
CA MET A 111 -13.43 -10.58 -2.98
C MET A 111 -12.29 -11.40 -3.58
N PHE A 112 -11.79 -12.44 -2.88
CA PHE A 112 -10.62 -13.20 -3.32
C PHE A 112 -10.81 -13.88 -4.67
N GLY A 113 -12.04 -14.34 -4.99
CA GLY A 113 -12.37 -14.86 -6.31
C GLY A 113 -12.15 -13.83 -7.42
N HIS A 114 -12.69 -12.63 -7.26
CA HIS A 114 -12.50 -11.53 -8.21
C HIS A 114 -11.04 -11.06 -8.29
N PHE A 115 -10.35 -10.98 -7.15
CA PHE A 115 -8.93 -10.63 -7.12
C PHE A 115 -8.06 -11.68 -7.79
N SER A 116 -8.39 -12.96 -7.70
CA SER A 116 -7.67 -14.04 -8.40
C SER A 116 -7.73 -13.82 -9.90
N VAL A 117 -8.93 -13.58 -10.45
CA VAL A 117 -9.11 -13.24 -11.87
C VAL A 117 -8.38 -11.95 -12.23
N ALA A 118 -8.44 -10.94 -11.37
CA ALA A 118 -7.75 -9.69 -11.65
C ALA A 118 -6.22 -9.87 -11.74
N ALA A 119 -5.65 -10.65 -10.82
CA ALA A 119 -4.22 -10.92 -10.77
C ALA A 119 -3.74 -11.73 -11.98
N THR A 120 -4.52 -12.71 -12.47
CA THR A 120 -4.13 -13.47 -13.67
C THR A 120 -4.05 -12.59 -14.91
N LEU A 121 -4.86 -11.52 -14.95
CA LEU A 121 -4.89 -10.52 -16.03
C LEU A 121 -3.89 -9.37 -15.85
N ALA A 122 -3.14 -9.33 -14.75
CA ALA A 122 -2.18 -8.26 -14.44
C ALA A 122 -1.07 -8.14 -15.50
N PRO A 123 -0.42 -6.97 -15.64
CA PRO A 123 0.78 -6.84 -16.45
C PRO A 123 1.88 -7.83 -16.04
N GLU A 124 2.77 -8.15 -16.99
CA GLU A 124 3.92 -9.02 -16.73
C GLU A 124 4.85 -8.41 -15.66
N ASN A 125 5.39 -9.25 -14.78
CA ASN A 125 6.32 -8.88 -13.70
C ASN A 125 5.75 -7.84 -12.70
N ALA A 126 4.43 -7.68 -12.66
CA ALA A 126 3.78 -6.73 -11.77
C ALA A 126 3.95 -7.12 -10.28
N VAL A 127 3.97 -6.09 -9.43
CA VAL A 127 3.87 -6.25 -7.98
C VAL A 127 2.45 -5.90 -7.55
N ILE A 128 1.76 -6.84 -6.94
CA ILE A 128 0.39 -6.65 -6.44
C ILE A 128 0.44 -6.41 -4.93
N GLY A 129 -0.04 -5.25 -4.52
CA GLY A 129 -0.24 -4.95 -3.10
C GLY A 129 -1.46 -5.69 -2.56
N ILE A 130 -1.38 -6.20 -1.33
CA ILE A 130 -2.52 -6.71 -0.57
C ILE A 130 -2.58 -5.92 0.72
N SER A 131 -3.72 -5.29 0.96
CA SER A 131 -3.96 -4.44 2.12
C SER A 131 -5.37 -4.65 2.64
N GLY A 132 -5.67 -4.03 3.77
CA GLY A 132 -7.00 -4.08 4.37
C GLY A 132 -6.95 -3.53 5.79
N GLY A 133 -7.83 -4.05 6.63
CA GLY A 133 -7.60 -4.07 8.07
C GLY A 133 -6.42 -5.01 8.38
N GLU A 134 -6.70 -6.28 8.70
CA GLU A 134 -5.67 -7.31 8.84
C GLU A 134 -5.94 -8.49 7.88
N PRO A 135 -5.19 -8.62 6.78
CA PRO A 135 -5.35 -9.71 5.80
C PRO A 135 -5.23 -11.11 6.41
N THR A 136 -4.35 -11.31 7.40
CA THR A 136 -4.11 -12.64 7.98
C THR A 136 -5.22 -13.12 8.93
N LEU A 137 -6.25 -12.30 9.18
CA LEU A 137 -7.52 -12.78 9.75
C LEU A 137 -8.24 -13.78 8.82
N TYR A 138 -7.95 -13.71 7.52
CA TYR A 138 -8.49 -14.57 6.46
C TYR A 138 -7.35 -15.35 5.78
N LYS A 139 -6.47 -15.93 6.60
CA LYS A 139 -5.21 -16.53 6.16
C LYS A 139 -5.39 -17.66 5.15
N ASP A 140 -6.38 -18.51 5.34
CA ASP A 140 -6.63 -19.63 4.43
C ASP A 140 -7.01 -19.15 3.03
N ASP A 141 -7.89 -18.15 2.94
CA ASP A 141 -8.28 -17.51 1.68
C ASP A 141 -7.10 -16.77 1.04
N LEU A 142 -6.32 -16.03 1.84
CA LEU A 142 -5.12 -15.34 1.40
C LEU A 142 -4.08 -16.30 0.82
N PHE A 143 -3.78 -17.39 1.53
CA PHE A 143 -2.81 -18.38 1.08
C PHE A 143 -3.33 -19.19 -0.11
N GLY A 144 -4.64 -19.47 -0.15
CA GLY A 144 -5.31 -20.07 -1.30
C GLY A 144 -5.19 -19.20 -2.55
N PHE A 145 -5.49 -17.90 -2.43
CA PHE A 145 -5.30 -16.90 -3.48
C PHE A 145 -3.85 -16.86 -3.98
N LEU A 146 -2.88 -16.78 -3.07
CA LEU A 146 -1.46 -16.72 -3.44
C LEU A 146 -1.03 -17.99 -4.19
N LYS A 147 -1.42 -19.18 -3.71
CA LYS A 147 -1.09 -20.45 -4.39
C LYS A 147 -1.70 -20.52 -5.78
N LEU A 148 -2.98 -20.17 -5.91
CA LEU A 148 -3.70 -20.20 -7.19
C LEU A 148 -3.03 -19.26 -8.21
N VAL A 149 -2.88 -17.99 -7.84
CA VAL A 149 -2.29 -16.99 -8.72
C VAL A 149 -0.83 -17.31 -8.98
N GLY A 150 -0.07 -17.71 -7.96
CA GLY A 150 1.34 -18.03 -8.06
C GLY A 150 1.67 -19.20 -8.98
N GLY A 151 0.74 -20.15 -9.14
CA GLY A 151 0.84 -21.26 -10.09
C GLY A 151 0.51 -20.86 -11.54
N ILE A 152 -0.38 -19.89 -11.75
CA ILE A 152 -0.74 -19.38 -13.08
C ILE A 152 0.24 -18.30 -13.56
N ARG A 153 0.72 -17.47 -12.62
CA ARG A 153 1.55 -16.29 -12.84
C ARG A 153 2.83 -16.36 -12.00
N PRO A 154 3.82 -17.16 -12.43
CA PRO A 154 5.09 -17.29 -11.72
C PRO A 154 5.91 -15.99 -11.70
N ASP A 155 5.62 -15.07 -12.63
CA ASP A 155 6.28 -13.76 -12.77
C ASP A 155 5.83 -12.70 -11.75
N LEU A 156 4.64 -12.88 -11.15
CA LEU A 156 4.10 -11.91 -10.22
C LEU A 156 4.75 -11.97 -8.84
N ARG A 157 4.83 -10.80 -8.21
CA ARG A 157 5.26 -10.62 -6.82
C ARG A 157 4.17 -9.93 -6.02
N PHE A 158 4.22 -10.09 -4.71
CA PHE A 158 3.22 -9.53 -3.80
C PHE A 158 3.87 -8.69 -2.72
N HIS A 159 3.18 -7.62 -2.32
CA HIS A 159 3.53 -6.84 -1.13
C HIS A 159 2.30 -6.81 -0.21
N ILE A 160 2.37 -7.53 0.91
CA ILE A 160 1.24 -7.74 1.81
C ILE A 160 1.47 -6.96 3.10
N LEU A 161 0.54 -6.06 3.43
CA LEU A 161 0.55 -5.36 4.71
C LEU A 161 -0.12 -6.24 5.77
N SER A 162 0.58 -6.54 6.84
CA SER A 162 0.07 -7.35 7.95
C SER A 162 0.69 -6.89 9.27
N ASN A 163 -0.07 -6.96 10.35
CA ASN A 163 0.41 -6.77 11.71
C ASN A 163 1.20 -7.97 12.26
N ALA A 164 1.32 -9.04 11.46
CA ALA A 164 2.07 -10.27 11.74
C ALA A 164 1.63 -11.09 12.97
N GLN A 165 0.51 -10.76 13.62
CA GLN A 165 0.10 -11.43 14.87
C GLN A 165 -0.53 -12.83 14.67
N HIS A 166 -0.86 -13.22 13.43
CA HIS A 166 -1.61 -14.46 13.14
C HIS A 166 -0.75 -15.54 12.48
N PHE A 167 0.56 -15.33 12.41
CA PHE A 167 1.48 -16.39 11.96
C PHE A 167 1.67 -17.42 13.08
N VAL A 168 1.64 -18.69 12.68
CA VAL A 168 1.91 -19.85 13.54
C VAL A 168 2.95 -20.75 12.86
N SER A 169 3.58 -21.65 13.62
CA SER A 169 4.64 -22.52 13.11
C SER A 169 4.24 -23.34 11.88
N ASP A 170 2.97 -23.75 11.77
CA ASP A 170 2.46 -24.50 10.61
C ASP A 170 2.49 -23.68 9.31
N ASP A 171 2.51 -22.35 9.40
CA ASP A 171 2.61 -21.48 8.23
C ASP A 171 4.02 -21.49 7.61
N ALA A 172 5.03 -21.95 8.34
CA ALA A 172 6.43 -21.87 7.90
C ALA A 172 6.68 -22.57 6.56
N THR A 173 5.99 -23.69 6.32
CA THR A 173 6.08 -24.41 5.04
C THR A 173 5.55 -23.56 3.89
N PHE A 174 4.43 -22.85 4.09
CA PHE A 174 3.89 -21.96 3.08
C PHE A 174 4.79 -20.73 2.88
N LEU A 175 5.20 -20.09 3.96
CA LEU A 175 6.05 -18.90 3.93
C LEU A 175 7.40 -19.16 3.24
N GLY A 176 7.99 -20.34 3.46
CA GLY A 176 9.24 -20.76 2.83
C GLY A 176 9.12 -21.32 1.41
N SER A 177 7.89 -21.49 0.90
CA SER A 177 7.61 -21.99 -0.46
C SER A 177 8.02 -21.00 -1.56
N GLU A 178 8.03 -21.44 -2.82
CA GLU A 178 8.36 -20.58 -3.96
C GLU A 178 7.45 -19.34 -4.06
N ILE A 179 6.15 -19.50 -3.82
CA ILE A 179 5.23 -18.36 -3.79
C ILE A 179 5.44 -17.49 -2.54
N GLY A 180 5.73 -18.09 -1.39
CA GLY A 180 6.01 -17.36 -0.15
C GLY A 180 7.24 -16.45 -0.28
N ARG A 181 8.29 -16.91 -0.96
CA ARG A 181 9.50 -16.11 -1.27
C ARG A 181 9.26 -14.98 -2.27
N ARG A 182 8.11 -14.95 -2.96
CA ARG A 182 7.70 -13.84 -3.84
C ARG A 182 6.86 -12.79 -3.11
N VAL A 183 6.67 -12.96 -1.79
CA VAL A 183 5.94 -12.04 -0.93
C VAL A 183 6.92 -11.18 -0.12
N MET A 184 6.75 -9.86 -0.21
CA MET A 184 7.24 -8.91 0.78
C MET A 184 6.16 -8.69 1.84
N TRP A 185 6.45 -8.97 3.10
CA TRP A 185 5.56 -8.67 4.22
C TRP A 185 5.89 -7.30 4.81
N GLY A 186 4.99 -6.34 4.64
CA GLY A 186 5.08 -5.02 5.25
C GLY A 186 4.54 -5.08 6.68
N VAL A 187 5.44 -5.13 7.66
CA VAL A 187 5.11 -5.37 9.08
C VAL A 187 5.34 -4.10 9.92
N PRO A 188 4.33 -3.61 10.64
CA PRO A 188 4.47 -2.42 11.47
C PRO A 188 5.24 -2.71 12.77
N LEU A 189 6.18 -1.83 13.12
CA LEU A 189 6.83 -1.80 14.43
C LEU A 189 6.98 -0.34 14.86
N TYR A 190 6.22 0.09 15.86
CA TYR A 190 6.10 1.51 16.22
C TYR A 190 6.97 1.98 17.39
N SER A 191 7.49 1.06 18.20
CA SER A 191 8.37 1.33 19.35
C SER A 191 9.09 0.05 19.76
N ASP A 192 10.27 0.21 20.35
CA ASP A 192 11.04 -0.82 21.06
C ASP A 192 10.47 -1.13 22.46
N GLN A 193 9.53 -0.33 22.94
CA GLN A 193 8.89 -0.51 24.24
C GLN A 193 7.49 -1.14 24.07
N PRO A 194 7.22 -2.32 24.66
CA PRO A 194 5.94 -3.02 24.48
C PRO A 194 4.71 -2.17 24.82
N ALA A 195 4.73 -1.50 25.97
CA ALA A 195 3.61 -0.67 26.42
C ALA A 195 3.30 0.50 25.46
N THR A 196 4.34 1.12 24.90
CA THR A 196 4.19 2.21 23.92
C THR A 196 3.65 1.66 22.60
N HIS A 197 4.18 0.52 22.13
CA HIS A 197 3.69 -0.13 20.93
C HIS A 197 2.20 -0.48 21.04
N ASP A 198 1.82 -1.17 22.11
CA ASP A 198 0.45 -1.61 22.40
C ASP A 198 -0.54 -0.44 22.48
N LEU A 199 -0.12 0.66 23.10
CA LEU A 199 -0.90 1.90 23.16
C LEU A 199 -1.14 2.47 21.75
N LEU A 200 -0.12 2.50 20.89
CA LEU A 200 -0.23 3.05 19.54
C LEU A 200 -1.11 2.19 18.63
N VAL A 201 -1.14 0.86 18.83
CA VAL A 201 -2.01 -0.06 18.07
C VAL A 201 -3.36 -0.32 18.75
N GLY A 202 -3.57 0.20 19.97
CA GLY A 202 -4.82 0.06 20.72
C GLY A 202 -5.13 -1.38 21.13
N LYS A 203 -4.11 -2.19 21.40
CA LYS A 203 -4.26 -3.61 21.78
C LYS A 203 -3.15 -4.01 22.75
N THR A 204 -3.52 -4.36 23.99
CA THR A 204 -2.60 -4.93 24.99
C THR A 204 -2.09 -6.31 24.53
N GLY A 205 -0.80 -6.56 24.68
CA GLY A 205 -0.10 -7.78 24.26
C GLY A 205 0.21 -7.84 22.77
N ALA A 206 -0.02 -6.77 22.00
CA ALA A 206 0.21 -6.78 20.56
C ALA A 206 1.68 -6.83 20.19
N PHE A 207 2.56 -6.23 20.99
CA PHE A 207 4.01 -6.27 20.79
C PHE A 207 4.54 -7.70 20.89
N ASP A 208 4.16 -8.45 21.93
CA ASP A 208 4.64 -9.82 22.11
C ASP A 208 4.18 -10.73 20.95
N LEU A 209 2.91 -10.61 20.56
CA LEU A 209 2.36 -11.32 19.38
C LEU A 209 3.07 -10.94 18.08
N LEU A 210 3.42 -9.66 17.91
CA LEU A 210 4.20 -9.18 16.76
C LEU A 210 5.60 -9.81 16.75
N MET A 211 6.28 -9.87 17.90
CA MET A 211 7.61 -10.45 18.00
C MET A 211 7.60 -11.96 17.71
N ASP A 212 6.59 -12.69 18.19
CA ASP A 212 6.37 -14.11 17.86
C ASP A 212 6.15 -14.30 16.34
N GLY A 213 5.31 -13.44 15.75
CA GLY A 213 5.07 -13.45 14.30
C GLY A 213 6.32 -13.15 13.47
N LEU A 214 7.10 -12.16 13.87
CA LEU A 214 8.39 -11.84 13.25
C LEU A 214 9.39 -13.00 13.36
N ALA A 215 9.39 -13.72 14.47
CA ALA A 215 10.23 -14.90 14.63
C ALA A 215 9.86 -16.01 13.64
N ILE A 216 8.56 -16.22 13.39
CA ILE A 216 8.09 -17.20 12.40
C ILE A 216 8.44 -16.77 10.97
N LEU A 217 8.24 -15.49 10.62
CA LEU A 217 8.63 -14.95 9.32
C LEU A 217 10.13 -15.12 9.07
N SER A 218 10.95 -14.81 10.09
CA SER A 218 12.41 -14.98 10.06
C SER A 218 12.81 -16.44 9.82
N GLN A 219 12.30 -17.37 10.63
CA GLN A 219 12.61 -18.80 10.54
C GLN A 219 12.20 -19.41 9.20
N SER A 220 11.18 -18.85 8.56
CA SER A 220 10.68 -19.30 7.27
C SER A 220 11.47 -18.74 6.08
N GLY A 221 12.40 -17.80 6.32
CA GLY A 221 13.09 -17.07 5.26
C GLY A 221 12.18 -16.12 4.48
N ALA A 222 11.08 -15.67 5.09
CA ALA A 222 10.18 -14.70 4.47
C ALA A 222 10.85 -13.32 4.35
N HIS A 223 10.53 -12.59 3.29
CA HIS A 223 11.04 -11.24 3.13
C HIS A 223 10.17 -10.24 3.90
N VAL A 224 10.79 -9.41 4.73
CA VAL A 224 10.08 -8.48 5.64
C VAL A 224 10.55 -7.05 5.39
N GLU A 225 9.59 -6.16 5.08
CA GLU A 225 9.77 -4.71 5.18
C GLU A 225 9.20 -4.25 6.53
N LEU A 226 10.03 -3.69 7.40
CA LEU A 226 9.54 -3.07 8.63
C LEU A 226 8.97 -1.68 8.34
N ARG A 227 7.89 -1.30 9.01
CA ARG A 227 7.19 -0.04 8.77
C ARG A 227 6.94 0.70 10.08
N THR A 228 7.34 1.96 10.14
CA THR A 228 7.12 2.81 11.32
C THR A 228 6.52 4.13 10.89
N VAL A 229 5.25 4.37 11.22
CA VAL A 229 4.65 5.70 11.04
C VAL A 229 5.24 6.64 12.09
N LEU A 230 5.88 7.70 11.62
CA LEU A 230 6.47 8.75 12.43
C LEU A 230 5.37 9.63 13.01
N MET A 231 5.35 9.72 14.33
CA MET A 231 4.40 10.49 15.11
C MET A 231 5.10 11.19 16.28
N THR A 232 4.45 12.20 16.85
CA THR A 232 5.00 12.95 17.99
C THR A 232 5.36 12.04 19.16
N THR A 233 4.61 10.96 19.36
CA THR A 233 4.80 9.98 20.44
C THR A 233 6.01 9.06 20.27
N ASN A 234 6.49 8.82 19.05
CA ASN A 234 7.61 7.90 18.80
C ASN A 234 8.84 8.54 18.13
N ALA A 235 8.73 9.78 17.64
CA ALA A 235 9.80 10.44 16.89
C ALA A 235 11.15 10.44 17.62
N GLN A 236 11.15 10.86 18.89
CA GLN A 236 12.37 10.94 19.72
C GLN A 236 12.93 9.58 20.11
N HIS A 237 12.14 8.50 19.97
CA HIS A 237 12.54 7.13 20.28
C HIS A 237 13.04 6.36 19.05
N LEU A 238 13.01 6.96 17.85
CA LEU A 238 13.51 6.31 16.64
C LEU A 238 14.96 5.81 16.75
N PRO A 239 15.91 6.52 17.39
CA PRO A 239 17.26 5.98 17.58
C PRO A 239 17.30 4.71 18.44
N SER A 240 16.49 4.65 19.51
CA SER A 240 16.36 3.44 20.34
C SER A 240 15.77 2.29 19.54
N LEU A 241 14.71 2.59 18.77
CA LEU A 241 14.09 1.62 17.87
C LEU A 241 15.07 1.11 16.79
N ALA A 242 15.92 1.97 16.24
CA ALA A 242 16.95 1.58 15.28
C ALA A 242 17.92 0.53 15.88
N ASN A 243 18.38 0.75 17.11
CA ASN A 243 19.22 -0.21 17.83
C ASN A 243 18.47 -1.52 18.14
N PHE A 244 17.19 -1.41 18.50
CA PHE A 244 16.35 -2.58 18.74
C PHE A 244 16.20 -3.43 17.48
N ILE A 245 15.87 -2.82 16.34
CA ILE A 245 15.75 -3.48 15.04
C ILE A 245 17.08 -4.15 14.67
N ALA A 246 18.20 -3.44 14.81
CA ALA A 246 19.53 -3.99 14.55
C ALA A 246 19.86 -5.24 15.37
N SER A 247 19.32 -5.35 16.58
CA SER A 247 19.60 -6.47 17.49
C SER A 247 18.59 -7.62 17.37
N HIS A 248 17.32 -7.33 17.11
CA HIS A 248 16.22 -8.30 17.21
C HIS A 248 15.54 -8.63 15.88
N VAL A 249 15.61 -7.71 14.91
CA VAL A 249 14.98 -7.88 13.60
C VAL A 249 15.96 -7.56 12.45
N PRO A 250 17.23 -8.04 12.50
CA PRO A 250 18.25 -7.65 11.52
C PRO A 250 17.99 -8.20 10.11
N PHE A 251 17.03 -9.12 9.96
CA PHE A 251 16.63 -9.70 8.68
C PHE A 251 15.62 -8.84 7.91
N ALA A 252 15.14 -7.74 8.49
CA ALA A 252 14.26 -6.81 7.81
C ALA A 252 15.01 -6.01 6.74
N ASP A 253 14.44 -5.95 5.53
CA ASP A 253 14.96 -5.17 4.41
C ASP A 253 13.82 -4.69 3.50
N PRO A 254 13.51 -3.38 3.44
CA PRO A 254 14.08 -2.28 4.24
C PRO A 254 13.31 -2.02 5.55
N TRP A 255 13.82 -1.09 6.37
CA TRP A 255 13.02 -0.37 7.36
C TRP A 255 12.48 0.94 6.76
N ALA A 256 11.18 0.99 6.55
CA ALA A 256 10.46 2.17 6.07
C ALA A 256 9.93 3.03 7.23
N ILE A 257 10.56 4.18 7.44
CA ILE A 257 10.03 5.24 8.30
C ILE A 257 9.07 6.07 7.44
N MET A 258 7.83 6.24 7.88
CA MET A 258 6.75 6.78 7.07
C MET A 258 6.17 8.06 7.67
N GLN A 259 5.93 9.09 6.86
CA GLN A 259 5.14 10.24 7.32
C GLN A 259 3.65 9.94 7.42
N LEU A 260 3.01 10.61 8.38
CA LEU A 260 1.61 10.46 8.73
C LEU A 260 0.69 10.99 7.62
N GLU A 261 -0.30 10.19 7.24
CA GLU A 261 -1.34 10.55 6.28
C GLU A 261 -2.56 11.13 7.02
N ASN A 262 -3.07 12.30 6.59
CA ASN A 262 -4.22 12.96 7.23
C ASN A 262 -5.56 12.34 6.81
N ILE A 263 -5.82 11.09 7.19
CA ILE A 263 -7.05 10.36 6.86
C ILE A 263 -7.46 9.44 8.01
N GLY A 264 -8.66 8.86 7.95
CA GLY A 264 -9.13 7.92 8.96
C GLY A 264 -9.14 8.52 10.37
N PHE A 265 -8.59 7.80 11.34
CA PHE A 265 -8.47 8.28 12.71
C PHE A 265 -7.44 9.41 12.87
N ALA A 266 -6.41 9.45 12.03
CA ALA A 266 -5.37 10.48 12.11
C ALA A 266 -5.92 11.88 11.85
N ARG A 267 -6.94 12.02 10.98
CA ARG A 267 -7.59 13.32 10.69
C ARG A 267 -8.10 14.02 11.94
N ASN A 268 -8.75 13.28 12.84
CA ASN A 268 -9.33 13.84 14.07
C ASN A 268 -8.29 13.99 15.19
N ARG A 269 -7.08 13.47 15.00
CA ARG A 269 -5.98 13.44 15.99
C ARG A 269 -4.71 14.11 15.46
N TRP A 270 -4.82 14.90 14.39
CA TRP A 270 -3.67 15.40 13.65
C TRP A 270 -2.73 16.21 14.53
N ARG A 271 -3.26 17.17 15.29
CA ARG A 271 -2.45 18.06 16.15
C ARG A 271 -1.63 17.31 17.22
N SER A 272 -2.12 16.16 17.68
CA SER A 272 -1.42 15.35 18.68
C SER A 272 -0.47 14.31 18.07
N LEU A 273 -0.74 13.86 16.84
CA LEU A 273 0.01 12.77 16.20
C LEU A 273 1.06 13.26 15.22
N PHE A 274 0.79 14.35 14.49
CA PHE A 274 1.68 14.81 13.44
C PHE A 274 2.97 15.38 14.02
N TYR A 275 4.09 14.77 13.62
CA TYR A 275 5.42 15.25 13.93
C TYR A 275 6.01 15.95 12.71
N ASP A 276 6.23 17.26 12.85
CA ASP A 276 6.84 18.07 11.81
C ASP A 276 8.37 17.87 11.78
N HIS A 277 8.78 16.84 11.05
CA HIS A 277 10.19 16.51 10.86
C HIS A 277 11.00 17.62 10.14
N SER A 278 10.33 18.60 9.52
CA SER A 278 11.03 19.72 8.88
C SER A 278 11.57 20.72 9.90
N GLU A 279 10.96 20.80 11.09
CA GLU A 279 11.48 21.62 12.18
C GLU A 279 12.57 20.87 12.96
N GLU A 280 12.39 19.56 13.13
CA GLU A 280 13.26 18.71 13.91
C GLU A 280 13.47 17.36 13.21
N PHE A 281 14.63 17.20 12.58
CA PHE A 281 14.99 15.98 11.85
C PHE A 281 16.01 15.10 12.59
N GLY A 282 16.53 15.57 13.74
CA GLY A 282 17.68 14.97 14.43
C GLY A 282 17.52 13.48 14.74
N ALA A 283 16.41 13.11 15.39
CA ALA A 283 16.13 11.72 15.73
C ALA A 283 15.92 10.82 14.50
N VAL A 284 15.37 11.37 13.41
CA VAL A 284 15.20 10.65 12.13
C VAL A 284 16.57 10.42 11.48
N ALA A 285 17.42 11.45 11.44
CA ALA A 285 18.79 11.36 10.93
C ALA A 285 19.61 10.32 11.70
N GLU A 286 19.61 10.39 13.03
CA GLU A 286 20.33 9.45 13.89
C GLU A 286 19.85 8.01 13.69
N ALA A 287 18.54 7.77 13.62
CA ALA A 287 18.00 6.45 13.34
C ALA A 287 18.45 5.91 11.97
N ILE A 288 18.46 6.74 10.92
CA ILE A 288 18.99 6.35 9.61
C ILE A 288 20.46 5.96 9.70
N ASP A 289 21.27 6.79 10.35
CA ASP A 289 22.72 6.57 10.41
C ASP A 289 23.07 5.32 11.24
N LEU A 290 22.39 5.10 12.36
CA LEU A 290 22.50 3.88 13.18
C LEU A 290 22.13 2.63 12.37
N SER A 291 20.93 2.60 11.76
CA SER A 291 20.51 1.44 10.96
C SER A 291 21.46 1.13 9.82
N ARG A 292 21.99 2.17 9.14
CA ARG A 292 22.97 1.98 8.07
C ARG A 292 24.31 1.46 8.57
N ALA A 293 24.76 1.89 9.75
CA ALA A 293 25.98 1.35 10.35
C ALA A 293 25.83 -0.16 10.65
N HIS A 294 24.61 -0.62 10.90
CA HIS A 294 24.25 -2.04 11.08
C HIS A 294 23.85 -2.76 9.78
N GLY A 295 23.97 -2.12 8.61
CA GLY A 295 23.66 -2.73 7.32
C GLY A 295 22.17 -2.87 7.01
N ILE A 296 21.27 -2.25 7.79
CA ILE A 296 19.83 -2.26 7.56
C ILE A 296 19.45 -1.08 6.65
N PRO A 297 18.91 -1.32 5.44
CA PRO A 297 18.51 -0.24 4.56
C PRO A 297 17.31 0.52 5.13
N VAL A 298 17.38 1.86 5.13
CA VAL A 298 16.27 2.73 5.57
C VAL A 298 15.68 3.49 4.39
N ARG A 299 14.35 3.58 4.37
CA ARG A 299 13.59 4.40 3.43
C ARG A 299 12.66 5.35 4.18
N LEU A 300 12.56 6.58 3.69
CA LEU A 300 11.67 7.62 4.15
C LEU A 300 10.46 7.68 3.22
N TYR A 301 9.36 7.06 3.60
CA TYR A 301 8.14 7.03 2.80
C TYR A 301 7.27 8.25 3.11
N ASN A 302 6.77 8.89 2.06
CA ASN A 302 5.83 10.02 2.12
C ASN A 302 6.44 11.32 2.68
N PHE A 303 7.78 11.43 2.66
CA PHE A 303 8.50 12.65 3.00
C PHE A 303 8.67 13.51 1.74
N PRO A 304 8.12 14.74 1.69
CA PRO A 304 8.46 15.68 0.62
C PRO A 304 9.97 15.98 0.62
N LEU A 305 10.64 15.97 -0.54
CA LEU A 305 12.10 16.18 -0.56
C LEU A 305 12.53 17.52 0.03
N CYS A 306 11.70 18.56 -0.10
CA CYS A 306 11.99 19.89 0.44
C CYS A 306 11.92 19.96 1.97
N THR A 307 11.36 18.97 2.67
CA THR A 307 11.31 18.90 4.14
C THR A 307 12.43 18.03 4.72
N VAL A 308 13.23 17.39 3.87
CA VAL A 308 14.34 16.52 4.26
C VAL A 308 15.67 17.23 4.00
N PRO A 309 16.62 17.24 4.98
CA PRO A 309 17.95 17.81 4.76
C PRO A 309 18.67 17.15 3.59
N THR A 310 19.43 17.94 2.83
CA THR A 310 20.02 17.51 1.56
C THR A 310 20.81 16.19 1.63
N THR A 311 21.54 15.95 2.73
CA THR A 311 22.33 14.73 2.95
C THR A 311 21.49 13.45 3.08
N TYR A 312 20.21 13.55 3.45
CA TYR A 312 19.31 12.41 3.68
C TYR A 312 18.28 12.21 2.55
N ARG A 313 18.18 13.12 1.58
CA ARG A 313 17.19 13.07 0.48
C ARG A 313 17.22 11.77 -0.34
N ARG A 314 18.40 11.15 -0.49
CA ARG A 314 18.54 9.86 -1.19
C ARG A 314 17.73 8.72 -0.55
N PHE A 315 17.37 8.86 0.73
CA PHE A 315 16.55 7.88 1.45
C PHE A 315 15.05 8.11 1.26
N ALA A 316 14.62 9.21 0.63
CA ALA A 316 13.21 9.58 0.47
C ALA A 316 12.73 9.42 -0.99
N PRO A 317 12.52 8.18 -1.49
CA PRO A 317 11.96 7.97 -2.81
C PRO A 317 10.50 8.45 -2.90
N SER A 318 10.02 8.68 -4.12
CA SER A 318 8.61 9.01 -4.36
C SER A 318 7.71 7.80 -4.10
N THR A 319 7.14 7.70 -2.89
CA THR A 319 6.32 6.54 -2.47
C THR A 319 4.82 6.81 -2.34
N ILE A 320 4.39 8.07 -2.39
CA ILE A 320 2.96 8.41 -2.38
C ILE A 320 2.37 7.98 -3.73
N SER A 321 1.32 7.15 -3.69
CA SER A 321 0.61 6.75 -4.90
C SER A 321 0.17 7.97 -5.70
N ASP A 322 0.31 7.90 -7.01
CA ASP A 322 -0.06 8.94 -7.97
C ASP A 322 -1.45 9.55 -7.72
N TRP A 323 -2.44 8.73 -7.38
CA TRP A 323 -3.81 9.17 -7.10
C TRP A 323 -3.97 9.90 -5.76
N LYS A 324 -3.00 9.80 -4.85
CA LYS A 324 -2.95 10.46 -3.53
C LYS A 324 -2.04 11.68 -3.49
N ARG A 325 -1.33 11.98 -4.59
CA ARG A 325 -0.21 12.92 -4.60
C ARG A 325 -0.62 14.26 -5.19
N ARG A 326 -0.25 15.34 -4.51
CA ARG A 326 -0.29 16.71 -5.05
C ARG A 326 1.07 17.40 -4.96
N TYR A 327 1.21 18.44 -5.77
CA TYR A 327 2.28 19.42 -5.67
C TYR A 327 1.66 20.80 -5.44
N GLU A 328 2.25 21.59 -4.55
CA GLU A 328 1.81 22.96 -4.27
C GLU A 328 2.32 23.91 -5.37
N ALA A 329 1.73 25.12 -5.48
CA ALA A 329 2.16 26.12 -6.47
C ALA A 329 3.67 26.45 -6.39
N ARG A 330 4.24 26.42 -5.18
CA ARG A 330 5.69 26.62 -4.97
C ARG A 330 6.57 25.54 -5.59
N CYS A 331 6.00 24.39 -5.97
CA CYS A 331 6.73 23.31 -6.63
C CYS A 331 6.90 23.55 -8.13
N ASP A 332 6.26 24.57 -8.70
CA ASP A 332 6.45 24.94 -10.09
C ASP A 332 7.86 25.48 -10.32
N GLY A 333 8.56 24.91 -11.31
CA GLY A 333 9.99 25.17 -11.54
C GLY A 333 10.97 24.45 -10.59
N CYS A 334 10.49 23.67 -9.61
CA CYS A 334 11.39 22.93 -8.71
C CYS A 334 12.12 21.80 -9.45
N ILE A 335 13.46 21.88 -9.49
CA ILE A 335 14.33 20.90 -10.17
C ILE A 335 14.18 19.49 -9.57
N GLY A 336 13.95 19.40 -8.25
CA GLY A 336 13.77 18.13 -7.54
C GLY A 336 12.40 17.48 -7.71
N ARG A 337 11.43 18.14 -8.39
CA ARG A 337 10.03 17.68 -8.49
C ARG A 337 9.91 16.27 -9.06
N ARG A 338 10.72 15.91 -10.06
CA ARG A 338 10.68 14.59 -10.71
C ARG A 338 11.03 13.44 -9.78
N GLN A 339 11.84 13.69 -8.74
CA GLN A 339 12.24 12.69 -7.75
C GLN A 339 11.42 12.79 -6.46
N CYS A 340 10.69 13.89 -6.27
CA CYS A 340 9.93 14.17 -5.07
C CYS A 340 8.59 13.44 -5.05
N GLY A 341 8.28 12.79 -3.93
CA GLY A 341 6.97 12.18 -3.67
C GLY A 341 5.82 13.18 -3.53
N GLY A 342 6.10 14.48 -3.48
CA GLY A 342 5.09 15.52 -3.27
C GLY A 342 4.48 15.45 -1.88
N PHE A 343 3.24 15.92 -1.78
CA PHE A 343 2.44 15.91 -0.54
C PHE A 343 1.21 15.03 -0.74
N PHE A 344 0.62 14.56 0.35
CA PHE A 344 -0.72 13.97 0.28
C PHE A 344 -1.74 15.01 -0.18
N GLU A 345 -2.63 14.62 -1.09
CA GLU A 345 -3.68 15.46 -1.70
C GLU A 345 -4.55 16.14 -0.64
N TRP A 346 -4.86 15.43 0.43
CA TRP A 346 -5.73 15.87 1.52
C TRP A 346 -4.95 16.38 2.75
N HIS A 347 -3.65 16.62 2.62
CA HIS A 347 -2.90 17.23 3.71
C HIS A 347 -3.43 18.66 3.98
N PRO A 348 -3.66 19.08 5.24
CA PRO A 348 -4.18 20.42 5.50
C PRO A 348 -3.13 21.49 5.15
N ASP A 349 -3.52 22.49 4.37
CA ASP A 349 -2.63 23.62 4.02
C ASP A 349 -2.28 24.47 5.27
N ALA A 350 -3.24 24.64 6.18
CA ALA A 350 -3.07 25.42 7.41
C ALA A 350 -2.24 24.71 8.51
N MET A 351 -1.88 23.44 8.30
CA MET A 351 -1.09 22.62 9.24
C MET A 351 0.05 21.88 8.51
N SER A 352 0.58 22.51 7.46
CA SER A 352 1.70 22.01 6.68
C SER A 352 3.02 22.06 7.45
N TYR A 353 4.02 21.35 6.92
CA TYR A 353 5.42 21.49 7.31
C TYR A 353 5.85 22.96 7.39
N ARG A 354 6.48 23.35 8.50
CA ARG A 354 6.87 24.75 8.75
C ARG A 354 8.14 25.16 8.04
N ARG A 355 9.06 24.22 7.76
CA ARG A 355 10.31 24.50 7.04
C ARG A 355 10.36 23.75 5.72
N LEU A 356 10.72 24.47 4.66
CA LEU A 356 10.81 23.93 3.31
C LEU A 356 12.08 24.46 2.65
N GLY A 357 12.69 23.64 1.79
CA GLY A 357 13.93 23.98 1.08
C GLY A 357 15.21 23.67 1.87
N LEU A 358 15.17 22.66 2.75
CA LEU A 358 16.27 22.28 3.65
C LEU A 358 17.51 21.64 2.97
#